data_AF-A0A2V8PGP7-F1
#
_entry.id   AF-A0A2V8PGP7-F1
#
_cell.length_a   1.000
_cell.length_b   1.000
_cell.length_c   1.000
_cell.angle_alpha   90.00
_cell.angle_beta   90.00
_cell.angle_gamma   90.00
#
_symmetry.space_group_name_H-M   'P 1'
#
loop_
_entity.id
_entity.type
_entity.pdbx_description
1 polymer ?
#
loop_
_entity_poly.entity_id
_entity_poly.type
_entity_poly.pdbx_seq_one_letter_code
_entity_poly.pdbx_strand_id
1 'polypeptide(L)' 'FSWQRGYGAFTVSQSNVEEVRLYIAHQEEHHKRISFRDEFIQFLKANGIEYDDRYL' A
#
# COMPACT_ATOMS: atom_id res chain seq x y z
N PHE A 1 2.28 -10.34 22.31
CA PHE A 1 2.22 -10.82 20.91
C PHE A 1 1.32 -9.86 20.15
N SER A 2 1.81 -9.13 19.15
CA SER A 2 1.00 -8.23 18.32
C SER A 2 1.22 -8.59 16.86
N TRP A 3 0.15 -8.96 16.15
CA TRP A 3 0.26 -9.48 14.78
C TRP A 3 0.77 -8.42 13.79
N GLN A 4 0.59 -7.12 14.10
CA GLN A 4 1.16 -5.92 13.47
C GLN A 4 0.66 -4.69 14.26
N ARG A 5 1.26 -3.51 14.04
CA ARG A 5 0.82 -2.24 14.68
C ARG A 5 -0.27 -1.49 13.90
N GLY A 6 -0.50 -1.78 12.61
CA GLY A 6 -1.59 -1.23 11.79
C GLY A 6 -1.68 -1.86 10.39
N TYR A 7 -2.79 -1.66 9.67
CA TYR A 7 -2.97 -2.06 8.26
C TYR A 7 -3.81 -1.06 7.48
N GLY A 8 -3.67 -1.08 6.15
CA GLY A 8 -4.61 -0.49 5.20
C GLY A 8 -5.27 -1.57 4.36
N ALA A 9 -6.51 -1.33 3.94
CA ALA A 9 -7.22 -2.18 3.00
C ALA A 9 -7.81 -1.29 1.89
N PHE A 10 -7.54 -1.66 0.64
CA PHE A 10 -7.99 -0.93 -0.54
C PHE A 10 -8.74 -1.89 -1.45
N THR A 11 -9.82 -1.41 -2.07
CA THR A 11 -10.59 -2.18 -3.06
C THR A 11 -10.13 -1.79 -4.45
N VAL A 12 -10.00 -2.77 -5.33
CA VAL A 12 -9.65 -2.57 -6.75
C VAL A 12 -10.73 -3.18 -7.63
N SER A 13 -10.85 -2.68 -8.86
CA SER A 13 -11.70 -3.31 -9.87
C SER A 13 -11.23 -4.74 -10.16
N GLN A 14 -12.17 -5.65 -10.44
CA GLN A 14 -11.84 -7.05 -10.79
C GLN A 14 -10.89 -7.15 -11.99
N SER A 15 -10.98 -6.21 -12.94
CA SER A 15 -10.08 -6.10 -14.08
C SER A 15 -8.61 -5.93 -13.72
N ASN A 16 -8.30 -5.45 -12.51
CA ASN A 16 -6.94 -5.16 -12.05
C ASN A 16 -6.32 -6.32 -11.26
N VAL A 17 -6.99 -7.48 -11.15
CA VAL A 17 -6.49 -8.62 -10.37
C VAL A 17 -5.10 -9.07 -10.83
N GLU A 18 -4.83 -9.13 -12.14
CA GLU A 18 -3.53 -9.57 -12.63
C GLU A 18 -2.42 -8.56 -12.33
N GLU A 19 -2.73 -7.26 -12.43
CA GLU A 19 -1.80 -6.19 -12.07
C GLU A 19 -1.45 -6.24 -10.58
N VAL A 20 -2.45 -6.41 -9.70
CA VAL A 20 -2.24 -6.54 -8.25
C VAL A 20 -1.43 -7.79 -7.93
N ARG A 21 -1.67 -8.91 -8.63
CA ARG A 21 -0.90 -10.14 -8.46
C ARG A 21 0.58 -9.93 -8.80
N LEU A 22 0.86 -9.27 -9.92
CA LEU A 22 2.23 -8.94 -10.33
C LEU A 22 2.89 -7.97 -9.35
N TYR A 23 2.16 -6.96 -8.88
CA TYR A 23 2.64 -6.03 -7.85
C TYR A 23 3.07 -6.78 -6.57
N ILE A 24 2.23 -7.69 -6.05
CA ILE A 24 2.54 -8.49 -4.86
C ILE A 24 3.77 -9.38 -5.09
N ALA A 25 3.87 -10.01 -6.27
CA ALA A 25 4.99 -10.90 -6.60
C ALA A 25 6.35 -10.20 -6.62
N HIS A 26 6.39 -8.90 -6.96
CA HIS A 26 7.61 -8.10 -7.04
C HIS A 26 7.76 -7.10 -5.89
N GLN A 27 6.92 -7.18 -4.85
CA GLN A 27 6.84 -6.19 -3.78
C GLN A 27 8.17 -6.06 -3.01
N GLU A 28 8.89 -7.16 -2.78
CA GLU A 28 10.20 -7.12 -2.11
C GLU A 28 11.22 -6.29 -2.91
N GLU A 29 11.25 -6.44 -4.23
CA GLU A 29 12.14 -5.68 -5.10
C GLU A 29 11.74 -4.21 -5.19
N HIS A 30 10.44 -3.94 -5.23
CA HIS A 30 9.89 -2.59 -5.18
C HIS A 30 10.29 -1.87 -3.89
N HIS A 31 10.18 -2.55 -2.74
CA HIS A 31 10.51 -1.99 -1.42
C HIS A 31 12.00 -1.82 -1.16
N LYS A 32 12.88 -2.33 -2.05
CA LYS A 32 14.30 -1.95 -2.06
C LYS A 32 14.52 -0.50 -2.53
N ARG A 33 13.54 0.09 -3.22
CA ARG A 33 13.62 1.44 -3.80
C ARG A 33 12.63 2.43 -3.18
N ILE A 34 11.47 1.96 -2.76
CA ILE A 34 10.39 2.79 -2.20
C ILE A 34 10.07 2.29 -0.80
N SER A 35 9.98 3.19 0.17
CA SER A 35 9.63 2.78 1.53
C SER A 35 8.15 2.43 1.63
N PHE A 36 7.80 1.51 2.53
CA PHE A 36 6.40 1.20 2.83
C PHE A 36 5.57 2.46 3.16
N ARG A 37 6.16 3.43 3.88
CA ARG A 37 5.47 4.68 4.26
C ARG A 37 5.13 5.53 3.03
N ASP A 38 6.08 5.68 2.11
CA ASP A 38 5.88 6.46 0.89
C ASP A 38 4.82 5.82 -0.01
N GLU A 39 4.86 4.49 -0.14
CA GLU A 39 3.86 3.73 -0.90
C GLU A 39 2.48 3.81 -0.24
N PHE A 40 2.40 3.70 1.09
CA PHE A 40 1.14 3.83 1.82
C PHE A 40 0.52 5.22 1.61
N ILE A 41 1.32 6.28 1.67
CA ILE A 41 0.90 7.64 1.35
C ILE A 41 0.40 7.75 -0.09
N GLN A 42 1.07 7.10 -1.05
CA GLN A 42 0.61 7.07 -2.45
C GLN A 42 -0.77 6.41 -2.57
N PHE A 43 -1.01 5.30 -1.88
CA PHE A 43 -2.33 4.66 -1.88
C PHE A 43 -3.40 5.55 -1.25
N LEU A 44 -3.11 6.24 -0.14
CA LEU A 44 -4.05 7.17 0.48
C LEU A 44 -4.42 8.30 -0.49
N LYS A 45 -3.42 8.92 -1.13
CA LYS A 45 -3.63 9.98 -2.13
C LYS A 45 -4.43 9.50 -3.34
N ALA A 46 -4.10 8.32 -3.88
CA ALA A 46 -4.79 7.74 -5.02
C ALA A 46 -6.28 7.46 -4.74
N ASN A 47 -6.62 7.19 -3.48
CA ASN A 47 -7.99 6.95 -3.04
C ASN A 47 -8.66 8.18 -2.40
N GLY A 48 -8.00 9.35 -2.43
CA GLY A 48 -8.54 10.59 -1.86
C GLY A 48 -8.76 10.54 -0.34
N ILE A 49 -8.01 9.71 0.37
CA ILE A 49 -8.10 9.58 1.83
C ILE A 49 -7.22 10.65 2.47
N GLU A 50 -7.82 11.55 3.23
CA GLU A 50 -7.08 12.51 4.04
C GLU A 50 -6.34 11.80 5.18
N TYR A 51 -5.12 12.24 5.42
CA TYR A 51 -4.28 11.70 6.48
C TYR A 51 -3.39 12.82 7.05
N ASP A 52 -2.91 12.59 8.26
CA ASP A 52 -2.00 13.49 8.95
C ASP A 52 -0.67 12.78 9.18
N ASP A 53 0.40 13.36 8.64
CA ASP A 53 1.78 12.86 8.70
C ASP A 53 2.24 12.53 10.14
N ARG A 54 1.62 13.12 11.17
CA ARG A 54 1.93 12.85 12.58
C ARG A 54 1.52 11.45 13.03
N TYR A 55 0.59 10.81 12.32
CA TYR A 55 0.04 9.49 12.66
C TYR A 55 0.46 8.40 11.66
N LEU A 56 1.38 8.71 10.73
CA LEU A 56 1.92 7.80 9.71
C LEU A 56 3.40 7.50 9.89
#